data_AF-A0A662EH81-F1
#
_entry.id   AF-A0A662EH81-F1
#
_cell.length_a   1.000
_cell.length_b   1.000
_cell.length_c   1.000
_cell.angle_alpha   90.00
_cell.angle_beta   90.00
_cell.angle_gamma   90.00
#
_symmetry.space_group_name_H-M   'P 1'
#
loop_
_entity.id
_entity.type
_entity.pdbx_description
1 polymer ?
#
loop_
_entity_poly.entity_id
_entity_poly.type
_entity_poly.pdbx_seq_one_letter_code
_entity_poly.pdbx_strand_id
1 'polypeptide(L)'
;NSPNTPLFEKGTLLYGLDIAKEAIVSSGRVILVEGYTDVISLQQAGIKEAVCSMGTALTESQARRLARYAREVVLAYDADAAGEASTLRGIGILLDAGLEVRVALLPEGEDPDSLVRGRGTAALHATIAEATDFQEFLLSMIPVRFDLSSLKGKGDALKLVRSLWERIKNPLLRREWAQKLSVLLGLPEEEVWKVLKGRISWEETGEEEERFGAEEVVLKFLLMGKLPREKLARLAPEEFSVEYRPIVKLWLERCVDGEAGPEPHVLASELDPELQARLSRILLWDITFSDEARALEEAWQKFHVLPKLEQRIKSLREELTQAEKRGERESLEKLQREYVELCRSRARVLKGEYEKQG
;
A
#
# COMPACT_ATOMS: atom_id res chain seq x y z
N ASN A 1 4.70 -32.28 0.48
CA ASN A 1 5.49 -32.19 -0.78
C ASN A 1 6.92 -32.63 -0.56
N SER A 2 7.43 -33.52 -1.42
CA SER A 2 8.85 -33.93 -1.43
C SER A 2 9.79 -32.72 -1.54
N PRO A 3 11.02 -32.77 -0.95
CA PRO A 3 12.01 -31.71 -1.11
C PRO A 3 12.52 -31.63 -2.55
N ASN A 4 13.24 -30.55 -2.90
CA ASN A 4 13.90 -30.44 -4.20
C ASN A 4 14.96 -31.55 -4.34
N THR A 5 15.01 -32.18 -5.51
CA THR A 5 15.98 -33.22 -5.87
C THR A 5 16.44 -32.99 -7.32
N PRO A 6 17.51 -33.65 -7.79
CA PRO A 6 17.92 -33.57 -9.20
C PRO A 6 16.84 -33.98 -10.21
N LEU A 7 15.83 -34.75 -9.79
CA LEU A 7 14.70 -35.18 -10.64
C LEU A 7 13.42 -34.38 -10.38
N PHE A 8 13.39 -33.55 -9.33
CA PHE A 8 12.18 -32.87 -8.89
C PHE A 8 12.51 -31.46 -8.40
N GLU A 9 12.16 -30.47 -9.21
CA GLU A 9 12.29 -29.06 -8.87
C GLU A 9 10.90 -28.42 -8.82
N LYS A 10 10.44 -28.04 -7.62
CA LYS A 10 9.10 -27.48 -7.42
C LYS A 10 8.84 -26.25 -8.29
N GLY A 11 9.84 -25.39 -8.42
CA GLY A 11 9.74 -24.12 -9.15
C GLY A 11 9.71 -24.26 -10.67
N THR A 12 9.79 -25.46 -11.24
CA THR A 12 9.75 -25.67 -12.70
C THR A 12 8.63 -26.60 -13.15
N LEU A 13 8.05 -27.36 -12.22
CA LEU A 13 6.99 -28.32 -12.45
C LEU A 13 5.64 -27.77 -11.99
N LEU A 14 4.57 -28.19 -12.67
CA LEU A 14 3.18 -27.91 -12.32
C LEU A 14 2.47 -29.24 -12.15
N TYR A 15 1.73 -29.40 -11.05
CA TYR A 15 0.91 -30.57 -10.84
C TYR A 15 -0.22 -30.62 -11.88
N GLY A 16 -0.51 -31.80 -12.40
CA GLY A 16 -1.58 -32.03 -13.37
C GLY A 16 -1.25 -31.65 -14.81
N LEU A 17 -0.12 -30.97 -15.08
CA LEU A 17 0.21 -30.53 -16.44
C LEU A 17 0.38 -31.69 -17.43
N ASP A 18 0.89 -32.83 -16.97
CA ASP A 18 1.07 -34.04 -17.78
C ASP A 18 -0.26 -34.62 -18.28
N ILE A 19 -1.29 -34.63 -17.42
CA ILE A 19 -2.63 -35.12 -17.77
C ILE A 19 -3.52 -34.05 -18.41
N ALA A 20 -3.28 -32.76 -18.12
CA ALA A 20 -4.08 -31.64 -18.61
C ALA A 20 -3.62 -31.15 -20.00
N LYS A 21 -2.42 -31.54 -20.45
CA LYS A 21 -1.79 -31.00 -21.66
C LYS A 21 -2.68 -31.03 -22.90
N GLU A 22 -3.33 -32.16 -23.17
CA GLU A 22 -4.18 -32.29 -24.37
C GLU A 22 -5.40 -31.36 -24.30
N ALA A 23 -6.03 -31.28 -23.12
CA ALA A 23 -7.16 -30.37 -22.89
C ALA A 23 -6.74 -28.91 -23.02
N ILE A 24 -5.60 -28.53 -22.45
CA ILE A 24 -5.03 -27.17 -22.53
C ILE A 24 -4.76 -26.78 -23.99
N VAL A 25 -4.13 -27.66 -24.77
CA VAL A 25 -3.83 -27.38 -26.18
C VAL A 25 -5.10 -27.27 -27.02
N SER A 26 -6.10 -28.12 -26.74
CA SER A 26 -7.38 -28.12 -27.45
C SER A 26 -8.20 -26.85 -27.18
N SER A 27 -8.27 -26.41 -25.92
CA SER A 27 -9.01 -25.21 -25.52
C SER A 27 -8.23 -23.91 -25.72
N GLY A 28 -6.90 -23.98 -25.79
CA GLY A 28 -6.00 -22.81 -25.77
C GLY A 28 -5.91 -22.13 -24.40
N ARG A 29 -6.47 -22.75 -23.35
CA ARG A 29 -6.66 -22.18 -22.01
C ARG A 29 -6.21 -23.16 -20.92
N VAL A 30 -5.65 -22.62 -19.84
CA VAL A 30 -5.34 -23.39 -18.63
C VAL A 30 -6.02 -22.76 -17.40
N ILE A 31 -6.56 -23.59 -16.51
CA ILE A 31 -7.09 -23.16 -15.21
C ILE A 31 -6.02 -23.39 -14.15
N LEU A 32 -5.56 -22.31 -13.51
CA LEU A 32 -4.53 -22.35 -12.50
C LEU A 32 -5.16 -22.17 -11.11
N VAL A 33 -5.06 -23.20 -10.28
CA VAL A 33 -5.57 -23.25 -8.90
C VAL A 33 -4.40 -23.33 -7.89
N GLU A 34 -4.68 -23.19 -6.59
CA GLU A 34 -3.62 -23.17 -5.56
C GLU A 34 -3.12 -24.57 -5.19
N GLY A 35 -4.05 -25.52 -4.97
CA GLY A 35 -3.77 -26.84 -4.44
C GLY A 35 -3.94 -27.98 -5.44
N TYR A 36 -3.25 -29.10 -5.16
CA TYR A 36 -3.43 -30.33 -5.95
C TYR A 36 -4.81 -30.96 -5.73
N THR A 37 -5.43 -30.71 -4.57
CA THR A 37 -6.82 -31.12 -4.27
C THR A 37 -7.79 -30.46 -5.23
N ASP A 38 -7.62 -29.16 -5.47
CA ASP A 38 -8.45 -28.40 -6.40
C ASP A 38 -8.30 -28.94 -7.82
N VAL A 39 -7.07 -29.27 -8.24
CA VAL A 39 -6.84 -29.91 -9.54
C VAL A 39 -7.60 -31.22 -9.66
N ILE A 40 -7.56 -32.08 -8.63
CA ILE A 40 -8.29 -33.35 -8.63
C ILE A 40 -9.81 -33.10 -8.72
N SER A 41 -10.33 -32.16 -7.93
CA SER A 41 -11.77 -31.84 -7.91
C SER A 41 -12.25 -31.25 -9.23
N LEU A 42 -11.48 -30.35 -9.84
CA LEU A 42 -11.76 -29.82 -11.18
C LEU A 42 -11.75 -30.91 -12.25
N GLN A 43 -10.76 -31.80 -12.20
CA GLN A 43 -10.67 -32.93 -13.11
C GLN A 43 -11.88 -33.87 -12.97
N GLN A 44 -12.33 -34.15 -11.75
CA GLN A 44 -13.55 -34.94 -11.50
C GLN A 44 -14.82 -34.21 -11.98
N ALA A 45 -14.85 -32.88 -11.87
CA ALA A 45 -15.90 -32.01 -12.38
C ALA A 45 -15.86 -31.79 -13.90
N GLY A 46 -14.93 -32.44 -14.62
CA GLY A 46 -14.84 -32.39 -16.09
C GLY A 46 -14.05 -31.20 -16.64
N ILE A 47 -13.43 -30.39 -15.78
CA ILE A 47 -12.49 -29.33 -16.20
C ILE A 47 -11.11 -29.97 -16.29
N LYS A 48 -10.75 -30.38 -17.51
CA LYS A 48 -9.58 -31.21 -17.78
C LYS A 48 -8.29 -30.40 -17.95
N GLU A 49 -8.42 -29.09 -18.11
CA GLU A 49 -7.32 -28.14 -18.29
C GLU A 49 -6.80 -27.51 -16.97
N ALA A 50 -7.04 -28.14 -15.82
CA ALA A 50 -6.63 -27.64 -14.51
C ALA A 50 -5.22 -28.06 -14.09
N VAL A 51 -4.44 -27.13 -13.52
CA VAL A 51 -3.08 -27.35 -12.98
C VAL A 51 -2.84 -26.51 -11.73
N CYS A 52 -1.83 -26.84 -10.92
CA CYS A 52 -1.41 -26.01 -9.78
C CYS A 52 0.12 -25.99 -9.59
N SER A 53 0.62 -25.00 -8.85
CA SER A 53 2.01 -24.96 -8.37
C SER A 53 2.25 -26.01 -7.28
N MET A 54 3.50 -26.49 -7.15
CA MET A 54 3.87 -27.58 -6.23
C MET A 54 4.05 -27.12 -4.77
N GLY A 55 3.04 -26.44 -4.19
CA GLY A 55 3.06 -25.90 -2.82
C GLY A 55 4.06 -24.77 -2.62
N THR A 56 4.23 -23.94 -3.65
CA THR A 56 5.00 -22.69 -3.65
C THR A 56 4.19 -21.65 -4.42
N ALA A 57 4.54 -20.38 -4.29
CA ALA A 57 4.04 -19.36 -5.22
C ALA A 57 4.39 -19.73 -6.67
N LEU A 58 3.56 -19.28 -7.61
CA LEU A 58 3.80 -19.40 -9.04
C LEU A 58 5.15 -18.77 -9.40
N THR A 59 5.94 -19.47 -10.21
CA THR A 59 7.24 -18.97 -10.69
C THR A 59 7.18 -18.57 -12.16
N GLU A 60 8.11 -17.72 -12.59
CA GLU A 60 8.27 -17.40 -14.01
C GLU A 60 8.55 -18.63 -14.88
N SER A 61 9.30 -19.60 -14.36
CA SER A 61 9.62 -20.83 -15.11
C SER A 61 8.39 -21.69 -15.34
N GLN A 62 7.47 -21.72 -14.38
CA GLN A 62 6.16 -22.37 -14.54
C GLN A 62 5.29 -21.59 -15.54
N ALA A 63 5.22 -20.27 -15.44
CA ALA A 63 4.48 -19.45 -16.39
C ALA A 63 5.00 -19.57 -17.84
N ARG A 64 6.32 -19.51 -18.03
CA ARG A 64 6.97 -19.76 -19.34
C ARG A 64 6.73 -21.17 -19.86
N ARG A 65 6.49 -22.14 -18.98
CA ARG A 65 6.11 -23.50 -19.37
C ARG A 65 4.66 -23.55 -19.85
N LEU A 66 3.74 -22.87 -19.17
CA LEU A 66 2.33 -22.75 -19.59
C LEU A 66 2.18 -22.03 -20.93
N ALA A 67 2.94 -20.97 -21.17
CA ALA A 67 2.94 -20.20 -22.42
C ALA A 67 3.30 -21.03 -23.68
N ARG A 68 3.85 -22.24 -23.51
CA ARG A 68 4.10 -23.17 -24.63
C ARG A 68 2.85 -23.93 -25.08
N TYR A 69 1.82 -23.98 -24.24
CA TYR A 69 0.63 -24.81 -24.44
C TYR A 69 -0.66 -24.01 -24.51
N ALA A 70 -0.74 -22.87 -23.83
CA ALA A 70 -1.92 -22.02 -23.76
C ALA A 70 -1.61 -20.59 -24.18
N ARG A 71 -2.66 -19.86 -24.60
CA ARG A 71 -2.63 -18.40 -24.75
C ARG A 71 -3.29 -17.70 -23.58
N GLU A 72 -4.29 -18.33 -22.98
CA GLU A 72 -5.07 -17.79 -21.86
C GLU A 72 -4.82 -18.61 -20.58
N VAL A 73 -4.72 -17.92 -19.44
CA VAL A 73 -4.77 -18.50 -18.09
C VAL A 73 -5.93 -17.91 -17.33
N VAL A 74 -6.75 -18.78 -16.74
CA VAL A 74 -7.75 -18.39 -15.74
C VAL A 74 -7.21 -18.73 -14.35
N LEU A 75 -6.99 -17.70 -13.54
CA LEU A 75 -6.68 -17.85 -12.12
C LEU A 75 -7.98 -18.15 -11.37
N ALA A 76 -8.02 -19.26 -10.65
CA ALA A 76 -9.12 -19.67 -9.79
C ALA A 76 -8.56 -20.00 -8.40
N TYR A 77 -8.18 -18.96 -7.67
CA TYR A 77 -7.60 -19.05 -6.33
C TYR A 77 -8.65 -18.83 -5.25
N ASP A 78 -8.30 -19.21 -4.03
CA ASP A 78 -9.17 -19.15 -2.87
C ASP A 78 -9.67 -17.71 -2.63
N ALA A 79 -10.94 -17.57 -2.23
CA ALA A 79 -11.56 -16.29 -1.94
C ALA A 79 -11.20 -15.77 -0.54
N ASP A 80 -9.89 -15.66 -0.25
CA ASP A 80 -9.34 -15.10 0.97
C ASP A 80 -8.21 -14.07 0.70
N ALA A 81 -7.69 -13.46 1.76
CA ALA A 81 -6.64 -12.44 1.64
C ALA A 81 -5.31 -12.98 1.08
N ALA A 82 -5.00 -14.26 1.33
CA ALA A 82 -3.80 -14.91 0.80
C ALA A 82 -3.96 -15.20 -0.70
N GLY A 83 -5.13 -15.69 -1.11
CA GLY A 83 -5.50 -15.94 -2.50
C GLY A 83 -5.55 -14.67 -3.34
N GLU A 84 -6.06 -13.56 -2.79
CA GLU A 84 -5.99 -12.25 -3.46
C GLU A 84 -4.52 -11.82 -3.71
N ALA A 85 -3.67 -11.94 -2.70
CA ALA A 85 -2.25 -11.60 -2.82
C ALA A 85 -1.52 -12.51 -3.82
N SER A 86 -1.86 -13.80 -3.84
CA SER A 86 -1.36 -14.77 -4.81
C SER A 86 -1.84 -14.47 -6.23
N THR A 87 -3.10 -14.06 -6.39
CA THR A 87 -3.69 -13.66 -7.68
C THR A 87 -2.94 -12.46 -8.26
N LEU A 88 -2.73 -11.40 -7.47
CA LEU A 88 -2.00 -10.20 -7.91
C LEU A 88 -0.56 -10.51 -8.35
N ARG A 89 0.16 -11.34 -7.59
CA ARG A 89 1.51 -11.80 -7.98
C ARG A 89 1.47 -12.64 -9.25
N GLY A 90 0.50 -13.56 -9.34
CA GLY A 90 0.31 -14.45 -10.48
C GLY A 90 0.06 -13.68 -11.77
N ILE A 91 -0.80 -12.65 -11.74
CA ILE A 91 -1.09 -11.78 -12.89
C ILE A 91 0.21 -11.22 -13.48
N GLY A 92 1.08 -10.62 -12.67
CA GLY A 92 2.34 -10.04 -13.15
C GLY A 92 3.23 -11.06 -13.85
N ILE A 93 3.43 -12.22 -13.21
CA ILE A 93 4.28 -13.30 -13.73
C ILE A 93 3.74 -13.89 -15.03
N LEU A 94 2.43 -14.07 -15.14
CA LEU A 94 1.78 -14.62 -16.32
C LEU A 94 1.81 -13.64 -17.50
N LEU A 95 1.57 -12.35 -17.24
CA LEU A 95 1.67 -11.30 -18.25
C LEU A 95 3.11 -11.18 -18.79
N ASP A 96 4.12 -11.30 -17.93
CA ASP A 96 5.53 -11.29 -18.33
C ASP A 96 5.90 -12.50 -19.22
N ALA A 97 5.22 -13.63 -19.01
CA ALA A 97 5.32 -14.80 -19.88
C ALA A 97 4.53 -14.65 -21.19
N GLY A 98 3.82 -13.53 -21.40
CA GLY A 98 3.06 -13.24 -22.61
C GLY A 98 1.68 -13.91 -22.69
N LEU A 99 1.13 -14.34 -21.55
CA LEU A 99 -0.19 -14.96 -21.46
C LEU A 99 -1.28 -13.91 -21.26
N GLU A 100 -2.47 -14.18 -21.79
CA GLU A 100 -3.70 -13.47 -21.45
C GLU A 100 -4.21 -14.00 -20.10
N VAL A 101 -4.61 -13.11 -19.19
CA VAL A 101 -4.96 -13.47 -17.82
C VAL A 101 -6.38 -13.07 -17.50
N ARG A 102 -7.18 -14.03 -17.04
CA ARG A 102 -8.51 -13.84 -16.48
C ARG A 102 -8.55 -14.36 -15.04
N VAL A 103 -9.49 -13.86 -14.26
CA VAL A 103 -9.67 -14.20 -12.85
C VAL A 103 -11.10 -14.67 -12.61
N ALA A 104 -11.25 -15.91 -12.17
CA ALA A 104 -12.51 -16.48 -11.71
C ALA A 104 -12.70 -16.14 -10.24
N LEU A 105 -13.71 -15.31 -9.93
CA LEU A 105 -14.01 -14.91 -8.56
C LEU A 105 -14.88 -15.97 -7.89
N LEU A 106 -14.31 -16.69 -6.94
CA LEU A 106 -15.05 -17.63 -6.11
C LEU A 106 -15.86 -16.87 -5.06
N PRO A 107 -17.00 -17.43 -4.58
CA PRO A 107 -17.72 -16.83 -3.46
C PRO A 107 -16.84 -16.78 -2.20
N GLU A 108 -17.08 -15.80 -1.33
CA GLU A 108 -16.30 -15.57 -0.11
C GLU A 108 -16.15 -16.85 0.73
N GLY A 109 -14.91 -17.18 1.09
CA GLY A 109 -14.56 -18.37 1.88
C GLY A 109 -14.67 -19.70 1.14
N GLU A 110 -14.92 -19.70 -0.17
CA GLU A 110 -14.88 -20.92 -1.00
C GLU A 110 -13.52 -21.06 -1.70
N ASP A 111 -13.10 -22.32 -1.86
CA ASP A 111 -12.06 -22.75 -2.79
C ASP A 111 -12.71 -23.55 -3.95
N PRO A 112 -11.99 -23.88 -5.03
CA PRO A 112 -12.59 -24.61 -6.14
C PRO A 112 -13.17 -25.98 -5.76
N ASP A 113 -12.59 -26.67 -4.76
CA ASP A 113 -13.06 -27.96 -4.25
C ASP A 113 -14.34 -27.82 -3.41
N SER A 114 -14.39 -26.89 -2.46
CA SER A 114 -15.53 -26.58 -1.62
C SER A 114 -16.70 -26.09 -2.45
N LEU A 115 -16.44 -25.30 -3.50
CA LEU A 115 -17.47 -24.83 -4.42
C LEU A 115 -18.14 -26.00 -5.15
N VAL A 116 -17.36 -26.97 -5.65
CA VAL A 116 -17.90 -28.17 -6.30
C VAL A 116 -18.67 -29.02 -5.30
N ARG A 117 -18.14 -29.24 -4.10
CA ARG A 117 -18.79 -30.04 -3.06
C ARG A 117 -20.09 -29.40 -2.55
N GLY A 118 -20.12 -28.07 -2.42
CA GLY A 118 -21.25 -27.33 -1.86
C GLY A 118 -22.32 -26.95 -2.89
N ARG A 119 -21.92 -26.50 -4.08
CA ARG A 119 -22.81 -25.93 -5.11
C ARG A 119 -22.85 -26.72 -6.42
N GLY A 120 -22.04 -27.77 -6.53
CA GLY A 120 -22.01 -28.69 -7.65
C GLY A 120 -21.19 -28.20 -8.84
N THR A 121 -20.93 -29.12 -9.77
CA THR A 121 -20.15 -28.89 -10.99
C THR A 121 -20.67 -27.73 -11.82
N ALA A 122 -21.99 -27.56 -11.94
CA ALA A 122 -22.57 -26.48 -12.74
C ALA A 122 -22.17 -25.08 -12.24
N ALA A 123 -22.08 -24.90 -10.92
CA ALA A 123 -21.66 -23.63 -10.32
C ALA A 123 -20.18 -23.33 -10.63
N LEU A 124 -19.31 -24.33 -10.55
CA LEU A 124 -17.90 -24.17 -10.92
C LEU A 124 -17.73 -23.81 -12.40
N HIS A 125 -18.43 -24.49 -13.31
CA HIS A 125 -18.38 -24.18 -14.74
C HIS A 125 -18.87 -22.75 -15.04
N ALA A 126 -19.96 -22.32 -14.40
CA ALA A 126 -20.45 -20.95 -14.51
C ALA A 126 -19.40 -19.94 -14.02
N THR A 127 -18.79 -20.19 -12.86
CA THR A 127 -17.77 -19.31 -12.26
C THR A 127 -16.54 -19.16 -13.16
N ILE A 128 -16.08 -20.25 -13.78
CA ILE A 128 -14.96 -20.20 -14.74
C ILE A 128 -15.36 -19.50 -16.04
N ALA A 129 -16.59 -19.71 -16.52
CA ALA A 129 -17.08 -19.04 -17.74
C ALA A 129 -17.21 -17.52 -17.54
N GLU A 130 -17.61 -17.10 -16.35
CA GLU A 130 -17.76 -15.70 -15.92
C GLU A 130 -16.45 -15.05 -15.49
N ALA A 131 -15.30 -15.74 -15.59
CA ALA A 131 -14.00 -15.20 -15.24
C ALA A 131 -13.78 -13.84 -15.92
N THR A 132 -13.33 -12.84 -15.17
CA THR A 132 -13.18 -11.48 -15.70
C THR A 132 -11.76 -11.24 -16.18
N ASP A 133 -11.58 -10.34 -17.13
CA ASP A 133 -10.23 -9.89 -17.50
C ASP A 133 -9.53 -9.29 -16.27
N PHE A 134 -8.21 -9.50 -16.15
CA PHE A 134 -7.47 -9.04 -14.96
C PHE A 134 -7.63 -7.53 -14.71
N GLN A 135 -7.85 -6.74 -15.76
CA GLN A 135 -8.11 -5.30 -15.68
C GLN A 135 -9.40 -4.99 -14.92
N GLU A 136 -10.49 -5.73 -15.20
CA GLU A 136 -11.77 -5.57 -14.53
C GLU A 136 -11.70 -6.07 -13.09
N PHE A 137 -11.02 -7.21 -12.88
CA PHE A 137 -10.72 -7.70 -11.55
C PHE A 137 -9.99 -6.63 -10.71
N LEU A 138 -8.91 -6.05 -11.23
CA LEU A 138 -8.18 -4.99 -10.53
C LEU A 138 -9.05 -3.77 -10.22
N LEU A 139 -9.88 -3.34 -11.17
CA LEU A 139 -10.82 -2.24 -10.95
C LEU A 139 -11.82 -2.52 -9.84
N SER A 140 -12.35 -3.75 -9.77
CA SER A 140 -13.28 -4.16 -8.71
C SER A 140 -12.64 -4.23 -7.33
N MET A 141 -11.33 -4.53 -7.26
CA MET A 141 -10.60 -4.67 -6.00
C MET A 141 -10.15 -3.34 -5.41
N ILE A 142 -9.83 -2.35 -6.24
CA ILE A 142 -9.33 -1.03 -5.80
C ILE A 142 -10.18 -0.38 -4.68
N PRO A 143 -11.53 -0.30 -4.78
CA PRO A 143 -12.36 0.31 -3.74
C PRO A 143 -12.42 -0.50 -2.44
N VAL A 144 -12.18 -1.81 -2.52
CA VAL A 144 -12.16 -2.71 -1.35
C VAL A 144 -10.87 -2.52 -0.56
N ARG A 145 -9.75 -2.33 -1.28
CA ARG A 145 -8.41 -2.30 -0.69
C ARG A 145 -7.93 -0.91 -0.27
N PHE A 146 -8.43 0.15 -0.90
CA PHE A 146 -7.93 1.51 -0.68
C PHE A 146 -9.06 2.49 -0.32
N ASP A 147 -8.78 3.40 0.62
CA ASP A 147 -9.67 4.52 0.91
C ASP A 147 -9.58 5.58 -0.20
N LEU A 148 -10.48 5.48 -1.18
CA LEU A 148 -10.57 6.40 -2.33
C LEU A 148 -11.07 7.80 -1.95
N SER A 149 -11.48 8.05 -0.71
CA SER A 149 -11.78 9.40 -0.23
C SER A 149 -10.50 10.20 0.10
N SER A 150 -9.38 9.51 0.31
CA SER A 150 -8.09 10.09 0.66
C SER A 150 -7.15 10.21 -0.56
N LEU A 151 -6.32 11.26 -0.61
CA LEU A 151 -5.29 11.39 -1.64
C LEU A 151 -4.26 10.25 -1.58
N LYS A 152 -3.93 9.80 -0.36
CA LYS A 152 -3.02 8.68 -0.13
C LYS A 152 -3.58 7.39 -0.74
N GLY A 153 -4.83 7.05 -0.46
CA GLY A 153 -5.47 5.84 -1.00
C GLY A 153 -5.60 5.86 -2.52
N LYS A 154 -5.94 7.02 -3.12
CA LYS A 154 -5.90 7.17 -4.59
C LYS A 154 -4.49 6.99 -5.15
N GLY A 155 -3.47 7.52 -4.47
CA GLY A 155 -2.07 7.35 -4.85
C GLY A 155 -1.61 5.89 -4.77
N ASP A 156 -1.95 5.19 -3.70
CA ASP A 156 -1.60 3.77 -3.51
C ASP A 156 -2.33 2.87 -4.52
N ALA A 157 -3.60 3.17 -4.84
CA ALA A 157 -4.32 2.50 -5.93
C ALA A 157 -3.64 2.70 -7.29
N LEU A 158 -3.22 3.93 -7.61
CA LEU A 158 -2.50 4.21 -8.86
C LEU A 158 -1.13 3.52 -8.91
N LYS A 159 -0.41 3.38 -7.79
CA LYS A 159 0.85 2.62 -7.73
C LYS A 159 0.64 1.14 -8.05
N LEU A 160 -0.39 0.53 -7.47
CA LEU A 160 -0.76 -0.86 -7.77
C LEU A 160 -1.01 -1.03 -9.27
N VAL A 161 -1.86 -0.19 -9.86
CA VAL A 161 -2.18 -0.25 -11.30
C VAL A 161 -0.92 -0.01 -12.15
N ARG A 162 -0.10 0.98 -11.78
CA ARG A 162 1.15 1.32 -12.50
C ARG A 162 2.06 0.11 -12.60
N SER A 163 2.16 -0.72 -11.55
CA SER A 163 2.97 -1.94 -11.57
C SER A 163 2.59 -2.91 -12.70
N LEU A 164 1.32 -2.92 -13.14
CA LEU A 164 0.85 -3.80 -14.22
C LEU A 164 0.64 -3.06 -15.55
N TRP A 165 0.67 -1.73 -15.53
CA TRP A 165 0.41 -0.87 -16.69
C TRP A 165 1.37 -1.11 -17.86
N GLU A 166 2.67 -1.27 -17.57
CA GLU A 166 3.69 -1.49 -18.60
C GLU A 166 3.47 -2.80 -19.36
N ARG A 167 2.89 -3.80 -18.68
CA ARG A 167 2.59 -5.13 -19.23
C ARG A 167 1.43 -5.11 -20.23
N ILE A 168 0.56 -4.10 -20.18
CA ILE A 168 -0.54 -3.93 -21.16
C ILE A 168 0.00 -3.32 -22.43
N LYS A 169 0.23 -4.11 -23.48
CA LYS A 169 0.79 -3.58 -24.74
C LYS A 169 -0.23 -2.91 -25.65
N ASN A 170 -1.51 -3.29 -25.54
CA ASN A 170 -2.57 -2.79 -26.43
C ASN A 170 -2.96 -1.34 -26.08
N PRO A 171 -2.79 -0.37 -27.02
CA PRO A 171 -3.13 1.04 -26.78
C PRO A 171 -4.62 1.30 -26.52
N LEU A 172 -5.51 0.50 -27.11
CA LEU A 172 -6.95 0.62 -26.91
C LEU A 172 -7.33 0.19 -25.50
N LEU A 173 -6.79 -0.94 -25.03
CA LEU A 173 -6.99 -1.40 -23.65
C LEU A 173 -6.44 -0.41 -22.64
N ARG A 174 -5.25 0.16 -22.89
CA ARG A 174 -4.69 1.24 -22.05
C ARG A 174 -5.66 2.42 -21.93
N ARG A 175 -6.27 2.84 -23.03
CA ARG A 175 -7.22 3.96 -23.05
C ARG A 175 -8.48 3.64 -22.27
N GLU A 176 -9.09 2.50 -22.51
CA GLU A 176 -10.28 2.07 -21.78
C GLU A 176 -10.00 1.99 -20.27
N TRP A 177 -8.85 1.41 -19.89
CA TRP A 177 -8.51 1.23 -18.49
C TRP A 177 -8.21 2.57 -17.80
N ALA A 178 -7.50 3.49 -18.45
CA ALA A 178 -7.27 4.84 -17.94
C ALA A 178 -8.59 5.61 -17.72
N GLN A 179 -9.54 5.46 -18.65
CA GLN A 179 -10.87 6.06 -18.53
C GLN A 179 -11.64 5.48 -17.33
N LYS A 180 -11.68 4.15 -17.18
CA LYS A 180 -12.34 3.49 -16.04
C LYS A 180 -11.72 3.90 -14.71
N LEU A 181 -10.39 3.98 -14.64
CA LEU A 181 -9.66 4.46 -13.45
C LEU A 181 -9.94 5.93 -13.12
N SER A 182 -10.02 6.78 -14.14
CA SER A 182 -10.37 8.20 -13.97
C SER A 182 -11.73 8.36 -13.29
N VAL A 183 -12.74 7.61 -13.76
CA VAL A 183 -14.07 7.59 -13.16
C VAL A 183 -14.03 7.03 -11.74
N LEU A 184 -13.36 5.88 -11.54
CA LEU A 184 -13.28 5.20 -10.25
C LEU A 184 -12.62 6.06 -9.17
N LEU A 185 -11.53 6.75 -9.51
CA LEU A 185 -10.76 7.57 -8.59
C LEU A 185 -11.29 9.01 -8.49
N GLY A 186 -12.22 9.42 -9.35
CA GLY A 186 -12.67 10.80 -9.46
C GLY A 186 -11.52 11.76 -9.76
N LEU A 187 -10.60 11.36 -10.64
CA LEU A 187 -9.44 12.15 -11.06
C LEU A 187 -9.55 12.47 -12.56
N PRO A 188 -9.07 13.63 -13.02
CA PRO A 188 -8.98 13.91 -14.46
C PRO A 188 -8.18 12.82 -15.19
N GLU A 189 -8.65 12.38 -16.36
CA GLU A 189 -7.99 11.31 -17.14
C GLU A 189 -6.52 11.66 -17.45
N GLU A 190 -6.23 12.94 -17.71
CA GLU A 190 -4.87 13.43 -17.95
C GLU A 190 -3.92 13.15 -16.77
N GLU A 191 -4.39 13.32 -15.53
CA GLU A 191 -3.60 13.05 -14.33
C GLU A 191 -3.34 11.55 -14.18
N VAL A 192 -4.37 10.72 -14.41
CA VAL A 192 -4.22 9.26 -14.43
C VAL A 192 -3.18 8.82 -15.47
N TRP A 193 -3.27 9.34 -16.69
CA TRP A 193 -2.31 9.05 -17.77
C TRP A 193 -0.89 9.47 -17.43
N LYS A 194 -0.71 10.64 -16.81
CA LYS A 194 0.61 11.12 -16.42
C LYS A 194 1.25 10.17 -15.40
N VAL A 195 0.50 9.72 -14.40
CA VAL A 195 0.97 8.78 -13.37
C VAL A 195 1.30 7.42 -13.98
N LEU A 196 0.41 6.88 -14.81
CA LEU A 196 0.59 5.57 -15.41
C LEU A 196 1.75 5.53 -16.43
N LYS A 197 1.98 6.62 -17.18
CA LYS A 197 3.12 6.75 -18.11
C LYS A 197 4.45 7.05 -17.42
N GLY A 198 4.49 7.20 -16.10
CA GLY A 198 5.66 7.70 -15.38
C GLY A 198 6.07 9.13 -15.79
N ARG A 199 5.18 9.89 -16.44
CA ARG A 199 5.41 11.30 -16.84
C ARG A 199 5.07 12.28 -15.73
N ILE A 200 4.22 11.86 -14.80
CA ILE A 200 4.36 12.23 -13.40
C ILE A 200 5.17 11.09 -12.80
N SER A 201 6.46 11.35 -12.66
CA SER A 201 7.12 10.93 -11.43
C SER A 201 6.31 11.58 -10.31
N TRP A 202 5.39 10.83 -9.68
CA TRP A 202 5.41 10.93 -8.24
C TRP A 202 6.81 10.46 -7.97
N GLU A 203 7.70 11.38 -7.60
CA GLU A 203 9.06 11.03 -7.20
C GLU A 203 8.94 9.70 -6.47
N GLU A 204 9.50 8.68 -7.12
CA GLU A 204 9.79 7.44 -6.47
C GLU A 204 10.67 7.85 -5.31
N THR A 205 10.06 8.09 -4.15
CA THR A 205 10.69 7.90 -2.85
C THR A 205 10.99 6.41 -2.75
N GLY A 206 11.98 6.03 -3.54
CA GLY A 206 12.38 4.68 -3.93
C GLY A 206 13.74 4.71 -4.62
N GLU A 207 14.57 5.72 -4.34
CA GLU A 207 15.88 5.40 -3.80
C GLU A 207 15.68 5.29 -2.29
N GLU A 208 16.36 4.34 -1.62
CA GLU A 208 16.69 4.47 -0.20
C GLU A 208 17.62 5.68 0.00
N GLU A 209 17.21 6.87 -0.43
CA GLU A 209 17.60 8.09 0.26
C GLU A 209 16.64 8.20 1.44
N GLU A 210 17.21 8.15 2.64
CA GLU A 210 16.53 8.44 3.89
C GLU A 210 15.88 9.83 3.83
N ARG A 211 14.70 9.95 3.22
CA ARG A 211 13.83 11.12 3.40
C ARG A 211 13.22 10.99 4.78
N PHE A 212 13.92 11.55 5.74
CA PHE A 212 13.45 11.79 7.09
C PHE A 212 12.07 12.47 7.08
N GLY A 213 11.17 11.99 7.92
CA GLY A 213 9.82 12.52 8.09
C GLY A 213 9.83 13.89 8.79
N ALA A 214 8.62 14.43 9.02
CA ALA A 214 8.45 15.71 9.71
C ALA A 214 9.11 15.72 11.10
N GLU A 215 9.08 14.58 11.79
CA GLU A 215 9.74 14.38 13.07
C GLU A 215 11.26 14.58 12.97
N GLU A 216 11.91 13.93 12.02
CA GLU A 216 13.36 13.96 11.92
C GLU A 216 13.88 15.26 11.32
N VAL A 217 13.07 15.96 10.52
CA VAL A 217 13.34 17.36 10.16
C VAL A 217 13.34 18.23 11.43
N VAL A 218 12.31 18.14 12.28
CA VAL A 218 12.28 18.89 13.55
C VAL A 218 13.46 18.51 14.44
N LEU A 219 13.79 17.22 14.54
CA LEU A 219 14.94 16.72 15.30
C LEU A 219 16.25 17.29 14.76
N LYS A 220 16.44 17.35 13.44
CA LYS A 220 17.63 17.96 12.84
C LYS A 220 17.75 19.44 13.18
N PHE A 221 16.67 20.21 13.04
CA PHE A 221 16.66 21.63 13.41
C PHE A 221 16.94 21.82 14.91
N LEU A 222 16.45 20.93 15.77
CA LEU A 222 16.77 20.90 17.20
C LEU A 222 18.27 20.65 17.42
N LEU A 223 18.82 19.57 16.85
CA LEU A 223 20.23 19.18 16.99
C LEU A 223 21.21 20.21 16.44
N MET A 224 20.82 20.95 15.39
CA MET A 224 21.61 22.05 14.83
C MET A 224 21.47 23.36 15.63
N GLY A 225 20.66 23.40 16.69
CA GLY A 225 20.38 24.62 17.46
C GLY A 225 19.60 25.68 16.67
N LYS A 226 18.91 25.28 15.59
CA LYS A 226 18.16 26.16 14.68
C LYS A 226 16.65 26.19 14.96
N LEU A 227 16.17 25.46 15.95
CA LEU A 227 14.76 25.48 16.34
C LEU A 227 14.43 26.78 17.10
N PRO A 228 13.44 27.60 16.65
CA PRO A 228 13.04 28.83 17.34
C PRO A 228 12.63 28.59 18.78
N ARG A 229 12.96 29.54 19.68
CA ARG A 229 12.68 29.45 21.12
C ARG A 229 11.21 29.21 21.45
N GLU A 230 10.31 29.82 20.69
CA GLU A 230 8.86 29.65 20.86
C GLU A 230 8.36 28.23 20.58
N LYS A 231 9.01 27.52 19.65
CA LYS A 231 8.75 26.12 19.31
C LYS A 231 9.40 25.21 20.34
N LEU A 232 10.64 25.50 20.73
CA LEU A 232 11.34 24.77 21.78
C LEU A 232 10.57 24.76 23.10
N ALA A 233 10.01 25.89 23.52
CA ALA A 233 9.22 25.99 24.75
C ALA A 233 7.93 25.16 24.76
N ARG A 234 7.45 24.73 23.58
CA ARG A 234 6.25 23.90 23.42
C ARG A 234 6.59 22.43 23.20
N LEU A 235 7.85 22.11 22.91
CA LEU A 235 8.30 20.78 22.53
C LEU A 235 8.37 19.86 23.76
N ALA A 236 7.64 18.75 23.75
CA ALA A 236 7.81 17.70 24.75
C ALA A 236 8.55 16.49 24.15
N PRO A 237 9.50 15.87 24.87
CA PRO A 237 10.21 14.67 24.40
C PRO A 237 9.27 13.52 24.01
N GLU A 238 8.12 13.41 24.66
CA GLU A 238 7.14 12.37 24.45
C GLU A 238 6.44 12.46 23.08
N GLU A 239 6.51 13.62 22.42
CA GLU A 239 6.00 13.82 21.05
C GLU A 239 6.86 13.07 20.01
N PHE A 240 8.12 12.76 20.34
CA PHE A 240 8.98 11.97 19.48
C PHE A 240 8.71 10.47 19.63
N SER A 241 8.96 9.73 18.55
CA SER A 241 9.06 8.28 18.48
C SER A 241 10.04 7.76 19.52
N VAL A 242 9.74 6.58 20.09
CA VAL A 242 10.45 5.99 21.24
C VAL A 242 11.96 5.94 21.04
N GLU A 243 12.40 5.68 19.81
CA GLU A 243 13.79 5.66 19.37
C GLU A 243 14.55 7.00 19.45
N TYR A 244 13.86 8.14 19.32
CA TYR A 244 14.48 9.47 19.34
C TYR A 244 14.35 10.17 20.69
N ARG A 245 13.43 9.73 21.56
CA ARG A 245 13.22 10.34 22.90
C ARG A 245 14.50 10.45 23.73
N PRO A 246 15.39 9.43 23.80
CA PRO A 246 16.61 9.55 24.61
C PRO A 246 17.52 10.68 24.12
N ILE A 247 17.64 10.84 22.79
CA ILE A 247 18.44 11.89 22.16
C ILE A 247 17.87 13.26 22.52
N VAL A 248 16.55 13.43 22.39
CA VAL A 248 15.86 14.70 22.68
C VAL A 248 15.92 15.05 24.16
N LYS A 249 15.72 14.08 25.07
CA LYS A 249 15.84 14.29 26.52
C LYS A 249 17.23 14.76 26.90
N LEU A 250 18.25 14.06 26.43
CA LEU A 250 19.64 14.42 26.68
C LEU A 250 19.97 15.81 26.12
N TRP A 251 19.49 16.14 24.91
CA TRP A 251 19.65 17.47 24.32
C TRP A 251 19.03 18.56 25.20
N LEU A 252 17.79 18.35 25.67
CA LEU A 252 17.08 19.31 26.51
C LEU A 252 17.71 19.46 27.91
N GLU A 253 18.18 18.37 28.52
CA GLU A 253 18.88 18.38 29.82
C GLU A 253 20.20 19.16 29.77
N ARG A 254 20.86 19.16 28.61
CA ARG A 254 22.15 19.85 28.39
C ARG A 254 22.00 21.20 27.69
N CYS A 255 20.79 21.56 27.28
CA CYS A 255 20.50 22.88 26.76
C CYS A 255 20.56 23.87 27.92
N VAL A 256 21.49 24.83 27.85
CA VAL A 256 21.56 25.93 28.81
C VAL A 256 20.55 27.00 28.41
N ASP A 257 19.79 27.52 29.38
CA ASP A 257 18.80 28.58 29.14
C ASP A 257 19.40 29.76 28.38
N GLY A 258 19.09 29.86 27.09
CA GLY A 258 19.44 31.00 26.24
C GLY A 258 20.51 30.74 25.16
N GLU A 259 21.15 29.59 25.11
CA GLU A 259 22.21 29.28 24.11
C GLU A 259 21.81 28.19 23.11
N ALA A 260 22.60 28.05 22.03
CA ALA A 260 22.51 26.91 21.13
C ALA A 260 22.74 25.63 21.93
N GLY A 261 21.97 24.57 21.66
CA GLY A 261 22.07 23.31 22.38
C GLY A 261 23.48 22.67 22.32
N PRO A 262 23.70 21.59 23.09
CA PRO A 262 24.99 20.92 23.13
C PRO A 262 25.44 20.50 21.72
N GLU A 263 26.73 20.64 21.44
CA GLU A 263 27.26 20.21 20.15
C GLU A 263 27.00 18.72 19.91
N PRO A 264 26.70 18.30 18.68
CA PRO A 264 26.31 16.90 18.43
C PRO A 264 27.36 15.86 18.83
N HIS A 265 28.64 16.22 18.77
CA HIS A 265 29.72 15.33 19.20
C HIS A 265 29.72 15.09 20.72
N VAL A 266 29.27 16.06 21.51
CA VAL A 266 29.12 15.94 22.97
C VAL A 266 27.97 14.99 23.29
N LEU A 267 26.83 15.14 22.60
CA LEU A 267 25.69 14.23 22.72
C LEU A 267 26.07 12.80 22.35
N ALA A 268 26.77 12.62 21.24
CA ALA A 268 27.19 11.30 20.77
C ALA A 268 27.98 10.54 21.85
N SER A 269 28.88 11.22 22.57
CA SER A 269 29.73 10.58 23.59
C SER A 269 28.98 9.96 24.77
N GLU A 270 27.73 10.39 25.01
CA GLU A 270 26.89 9.92 26.12
C GLU A 270 25.77 8.97 25.66
N LEU A 271 25.63 8.75 24.35
CA LEU A 271 24.65 7.84 23.76
C LEU A 271 25.23 6.44 23.55
N ASP A 272 24.37 5.42 23.55
CA ASP A 272 24.77 4.06 23.15
C ASP A 272 25.13 3.99 21.64
N PRO A 273 25.84 2.94 21.19
CA PRO A 273 26.28 2.84 19.79
C PRO A 273 25.14 2.88 18.75
N GLU A 274 23.94 2.41 19.09
CA GLU A 274 22.79 2.42 18.19
C GLU A 274 22.23 3.84 18.02
N LEU A 275 22.10 4.57 19.13
CA LEU A 275 21.67 5.97 19.14
C LEU A 275 22.73 6.91 18.54
N GLN A 276 24.02 6.63 18.74
CA GLN A 276 25.12 7.34 18.08
C GLN A 276 25.03 7.22 16.55
N ALA A 277 24.77 6.01 16.04
CA ALA A 277 24.61 5.79 14.61
C ALA A 277 23.40 6.56 14.06
N ARG A 278 22.27 6.54 14.76
CA ARG A 278 21.06 7.31 14.39
C ARG A 278 21.29 8.82 14.40
N LEU A 279 21.93 9.35 15.45
CA LEU A 279 22.30 10.77 15.55
C LEU A 279 23.17 11.19 14.36
N SER A 280 24.22 10.41 14.07
CA SER A 280 25.14 10.68 12.96
C SER A 280 24.42 10.71 11.62
N ARG A 281 23.50 9.77 11.40
CA ARG A 281 22.69 9.66 10.19
C ARG A 281 21.81 10.90 9.94
N ILE A 282 21.17 11.43 10.99
CA ILE A 282 20.34 12.64 10.90
C ILE A 282 21.18 13.88 10.54
N LEU A 283 22.40 13.97 11.09
CA LEU A 283 23.29 15.12 10.89
C LEU A 283 24.00 15.10 9.54
N LEU A 284 24.46 13.94 9.11
CA LEU A 284 25.16 13.73 7.83
C LEU A 284 24.24 13.84 6.62
N TRP A 285 22.94 14.00 6.83
CA TRP A 285 22.00 14.16 5.74
C TRP A 285 22.23 15.50 5.02
N ASP A 286 22.68 15.46 3.77
CA ASP A 286 22.85 16.65 2.94
C ASP A 286 21.50 17.11 2.35
N ILE A 287 20.64 17.74 3.16
CA ILE A 287 19.61 18.61 2.59
C ILE A 287 20.09 20.05 2.59
N THR A 288 20.11 20.63 1.40
CA THR A 288 20.00 22.07 1.24
C THR A 288 18.52 22.43 1.16
N PHE A 289 17.99 23.06 2.21
CA PHE A 289 16.65 23.63 2.14
C PHE A 289 16.70 24.88 1.28
N SER A 290 15.86 24.96 0.25
CA SER A 290 15.70 26.20 -0.52
C SER A 290 15.15 27.35 0.36
N ASP A 291 14.36 27.01 1.38
CA ASP A 291 13.88 27.88 2.44
C ASP A 291 13.80 27.09 3.77
N GLU A 292 14.79 27.28 4.65
CA GLU A 292 14.86 26.61 5.95
C GLU A 292 13.66 26.93 6.84
N ALA A 293 13.18 28.17 6.82
CA ALA A 293 12.08 28.61 7.68
C ALA A 293 10.76 27.94 7.26
N ARG A 294 10.51 27.89 5.94
CA ARG A 294 9.35 27.19 5.40
C ARG A 294 9.41 25.69 5.66
N ALA A 295 10.55 25.05 5.43
CA ALA A 295 10.73 23.62 5.67
C ALA A 295 10.48 23.26 7.14
N LEU A 296 11.02 24.07 8.06
CA LEU A 296 10.76 23.91 9.48
C LEU A 296 9.29 24.14 9.84
N GLU A 297 8.61 25.11 9.23
CA GLU A 297 7.19 25.34 9.49
C GLU A 297 6.33 24.16 9.02
N GLU A 298 6.57 23.67 7.81
CA GLU A 298 5.90 22.49 7.26
C GLU A 298 6.09 21.25 8.15
N ALA A 299 7.32 21.01 8.59
CA ALA A 299 7.65 19.91 9.48
C ALA A 299 6.98 20.09 10.85
N TRP A 300 7.07 21.27 11.44
CA TRP A 300 6.47 21.59 12.74
C TRP A 300 4.95 21.37 12.75
N GLN A 301 4.26 21.80 11.70
CA GLN A 301 2.81 21.66 11.60
C GLN A 301 2.39 20.19 11.52
N LYS A 302 3.14 19.36 10.79
CA LYS A 302 2.87 17.91 10.68
C LYS A 302 3.27 17.14 11.94
N PHE A 303 4.39 17.51 12.57
CA PHE A 303 4.93 16.83 13.74
C PHE A 303 4.20 17.22 15.04
N HIS A 304 4.05 18.52 15.30
CA HIS A 304 3.57 19.03 16.58
C HIS A 304 2.07 19.34 16.59
N VAL A 305 1.57 19.97 15.52
CA VAL A 305 0.20 20.52 15.50
C VAL A 305 -0.82 19.47 15.09
N LEU A 306 -0.54 18.70 14.03
CA LEU A 306 -1.48 17.73 13.48
C LEU A 306 -1.91 16.65 14.48
N PRO A 307 -1.02 15.99 15.25
CA PRO A 307 -1.44 14.97 16.21
C PRO A 307 -2.35 15.54 17.31
N LYS A 308 -2.07 16.77 17.78
CA LYS A 308 -2.89 17.46 18.80
C LYS A 308 -4.28 17.81 18.26
N LEU A 309 -4.36 18.26 17.01
CA LEU A 309 -5.64 18.47 16.32
C LEU A 309 -6.42 17.16 16.21
N GLU A 310 -5.78 16.07 15.80
CA GLU A 310 -6.44 14.77 15.65
C GLU A 310 -6.92 14.20 16.98
N GLN A 311 -6.13 14.36 18.05
CA GLN A 311 -6.52 13.97 19.40
C GLN A 311 -7.71 14.81 19.91
N ARG A 312 -7.72 16.13 19.68
CA ARG A 312 -8.84 17.00 20.07
C ARG A 312 -10.10 16.72 19.27
N ILE A 313 -9.98 16.46 17.96
CA ILE A 313 -11.10 16.05 17.10
C ILE A 313 -11.70 14.74 17.61
N LYS A 314 -10.86 13.78 18.02
CA LYS A 314 -11.32 12.53 18.61
C LYS A 314 -12.06 12.77 19.93
N SER A 315 -11.51 13.55 20.85
CA SER A 315 -12.17 13.85 22.13
C SER A 315 -13.51 14.59 21.92
N LEU A 316 -13.56 15.53 20.99
CA LEU A 316 -14.77 16.28 20.67
C LEU A 316 -15.89 15.40 20.11
N ARG A 317 -15.57 14.36 19.33
CA ARG A 317 -16.58 13.39 18.88
C ARG A 317 -17.20 12.63 20.04
N GLU A 318 -16.39 12.27 21.03
CA GLU A 318 -16.85 11.62 22.26
C GLU A 318 -17.71 12.59 23.10
N GLU A 319 -17.28 13.83 23.27
CA GLU A 319 -18.01 14.89 23.96
C GLU A 319 -19.37 15.18 23.30
N LEU A 320 -19.41 15.30 21.97
CA LEU A 320 -20.64 15.48 21.18
C LEU A 320 -21.62 14.33 21.41
N THR A 321 -21.14 13.10 21.34
CA THR A 321 -21.96 11.90 21.56
C THR A 321 -22.57 11.89 22.97
N GLN A 322 -21.83 12.35 23.99
CA GLN A 322 -22.34 12.42 25.35
C GLN A 322 -23.31 13.60 25.56
N ALA A 323 -23.05 14.76 24.94
CA ALA A 323 -23.93 15.92 25.01
C ALA A 323 -25.29 15.65 24.33
N GLU A 324 -25.31 14.89 23.22
CA GLU A 324 -26.53 14.44 22.56
C GLU A 324 -27.37 13.55 23.47
N LYS A 325 -26.74 12.62 24.17
CA LYS A 325 -27.41 11.74 25.15
C LYS A 325 -27.97 12.50 26.35
N ARG A 326 -27.33 13.60 26.77
CA ARG A 326 -27.76 14.45 27.90
C ARG A 326 -28.77 15.53 27.52
N GLY A 327 -29.05 15.75 26.23
CA GLY A 327 -30.02 16.73 25.76
C GLY A 327 -29.58 18.19 25.91
N GLU A 328 -28.28 18.45 26.06
CA GLU A 328 -27.72 19.79 26.29
C GLU A 328 -27.56 20.58 24.98
N ARG A 329 -28.63 21.24 24.52
CA ARG A 329 -28.67 21.94 23.22
C ARG A 329 -27.61 23.05 23.05
N GLU A 330 -27.39 23.89 24.06
CA GLU A 330 -26.39 24.97 23.97
C GLU A 330 -24.94 24.43 23.94
N SER A 331 -24.65 23.38 24.71
CA SER A 331 -23.37 22.67 24.68
C SER A 331 -23.10 22.04 23.31
N LEU A 332 -24.13 21.45 22.68
CA LEU A 332 -24.02 20.80 21.36
C LEU A 332 -23.64 21.77 20.25
N GLU A 333 -24.30 22.92 20.17
CA GLU A 333 -23.99 23.92 19.13
C GLU A 333 -22.58 24.48 19.25
N LYS A 334 -22.07 24.61 20.48
CA LYS A 334 -20.70 25.07 20.74
C LYS A 334 -19.67 24.02 20.33
N LEU A 335 -19.88 22.77 20.74
CA LEU A 335 -19.01 21.64 20.40
C LEU A 335 -18.99 21.35 18.88
N GLN A 336 -20.13 21.48 18.20
CA GLN A 336 -20.21 21.31 16.74
C GLN A 336 -19.43 22.39 16.00
N ARG A 337 -19.51 23.65 16.45
CA ARG A 337 -18.73 24.75 15.87
C ARG A 337 -17.23 24.51 16.02
N GLU A 338 -16.78 24.14 17.21
CA GLU A 338 -15.37 23.80 17.49
C GLU A 338 -14.90 22.62 16.61
N TYR A 339 -15.72 21.58 16.48
CA TYR A 339 -15.40 20.41 15.64
C TYR A 339 -15.20 20.77 14.16
N VAL A 340 -16.10 21.59 13.60
CA VAL A 340 -16.00 22.05 12.20
C VAL A 340 -14.74 22.90 11.99
N GLU A 341 -14.42 23.77 12.94
CA GLU A 341 -13.22 24.61 12.89
C GLU A 341 -11.94 23.76 12.92
N LEU A 342 -11.83 22.80 13.84
CA LEU A 342 -10.66 21.92 13.93
C LEU A 342 -10.52 21.02 12.71
N CYS A 343 -11.62 20.54 12.13
CA CYS A 343 -11.60 19.82 10.85
C CYS A 343 -11.03 20.68 9.71
N ARG A 344 -11.38 21.98 9.66
CA ARG A 344 -10.81 22.91 8.67
C ARG A 344 -9.33 23.15 8.93
N SER A 345 -8.91 23.35 10.18
CA SER A 345 -7.51 23.52 10.55
C SER A 345 -6.66 22.30 10.19
N ARG A 346 -7.18 21.09 10.44
CA ARG A 346 -6.55 19.82 10.00
C ARG A 346 -6.38 19.77 8.48
N ALA A 347 -7.40 20.17 7.72
CA ALA A 347 -7.33 20.19 6.26
C ALA A 347 -6.28 21.19 5.74
N ARG A 348 -6.12 22.37 6.37
CA ARG A 348 -5.07 23.35 6.00
C ARG A 348 -3.67 22.79 6.22
N VAL A 349 -3.44 22.14 7.38
CA VAL A 349 -2.14 21.53 7.71
C VAL A 349 -1.77 20.45 6.69
N LEU A 350 -2.73 19.63 6.25
CA LEU A 350 -2.52 18.59 5.25
C LEU A 350 -2.28 19.14 3.84
N LYS A 351 -2.87 20.30 3.51
CA LYS A 351 -2.71 20.97 2.20
C LYS A 351 -1.46 21.84 2.09
N GLY A 352 -0.74 22.05 3.19
CA GLY A 352 0.40 22.97 3.21
C GLY A 352 -0.01 24.45 3.18
N GLU A 353 -1.26 24.76 3.50
CA GLU A 353 -1.82 26.12 3.51
C GLU A 353 -1.61 26.75 4.89
N TYR A 354 -0.37 27.16 5.17
CA TYR A 354 -0.02 27.81 6.44
C TYR A 354 -0.22 29.33 6.30
N GLU A 355 -0.99 29.92 7.22
CA GLU A 355 -1.05 31.37 7.32
C GLU A 355 0.34 31.89 7.69
N LYS A 356 0.84 32.91 6.98
CA LYS A 356 2.00 33.69 7.44
C LYS A 356 1.59 34.33 8.76
N GLN A 357 2.04 33.77 9.88
CA GLN A 357 2.07 34.53 11.13
C GLN A 357 3.13 35.61 10.93
N GLY A 358 2.67 36.86 10.83
CA GLY A 358 3.48 38.04 10.58
C GLY A 358 4.28 38.49 11.78
#